data_AF-A0A0Q3IVM0-F1
#
_entry.id   AF-A0A0Q3IVM0-F1
#
_cell.length_a   1.000
_cell.length_b   1.000
_cell.length_c   1.000
_cell.angle_alpha   90.00
_cell.angle_beta   90.00
_cell.angle_gamma   90.00
#
_symmetry.space_group_name_H-M   'P 1'
#
loop_
_entity.id
_entity.type
_entity.pdbx_description
1 polymer ?
#
loop_
_entity_poly.entity_id
_entity_poly.type
_entity_poly.pdbx_seq_one_letter_code
_entity_poly.pdbx_strand_id
1 'polypeptide(L)'
;MTHASLGSLNSVGGVATEINAVNYVSPRSWLSTSHFVLRFFFFVGSFVFLNVYIASLMLLRVRTASVQQISFLALLTAHFL
;
A
#
# COMPACT_ATOMS: atom_id res chain seq x y z
N MET A 1 -11.14 37.35 -8.49
CA MET A 1 -10.98 36.14 -7.65
C MET A 1 -9.72 36.32 -6.80
N THR A 2 -9.82 36.53 -5.50
CA THR A 2 -8.67 36.84 -4.62
C THR A 2 -8.18 35.65 -3.78
N HIS A 3 -8.93 34.55 -3.75
CA HIS A 3 -8.60 33.33 -3.00
C HIS A 3 -8.57 32.12 -3.92
N ALA A 4 -7.70 32.16 -4.92
CA ALA A 4 -7.40 30.97 -5.73
C ALA A 4 -6.67 29.92 -4.89
N SER A 5 -6.85 28.63 -5.21
CA SER A 5 -6.16 27.52 -4.53
C SER A 5 -4.73 27.33 -5.05
N LEU A 6 -3.95 28.40 -5.05
CA LEU A 6 -2.54 28.42 -5.46
C LEU A 6 -1.70 28.93 -4.28
N GLY A 7 -0.54 28.33 -4.09
CA GLY A 7 0.44 28.80 -3.10
C GLY A 7 1.60 27.83 -2.93
N SER A 8 2.62 28.28 -2.21
CA SER A 8 3.85 27.54 -1.94
C SER A 8 3.78 26.73 -0.64
N LEU A 9 4.74 25.82 -0.44
CA LEU A 9 4.84 25.00 0.76
C LEU A 9 5.07 25.81 2.05
N ASN A 10 5.75 26.95 1.97
CA ASN A 10 5.95 27.87 3.09
C ASN A 10 4.77 28.85 3.28
N SER A 11 3.60 28.50 2.75
CA SER A 11 2.34 29.23 2.88
C SER A 11 2.25 30.60 2.17
N VAL A 12 3.06 30.86 1.14
CA VAL A 12 2.89 32.07 0.31
C VAL A 12 1.76 31.83 -0.68
N GLY A 13 0.73 32.66 -0.63
CA GLY A 13 -0.46 32.54 -1.47
C GLY A 13 -0.29 33.15 -2.85
N GLY A 14 -0.84 32.43 -3.83
CA GLY A 14 -0.98 32.75 -5.24
C GLY A 14 0.08 32.09 -6.15
N VAL A 15 0.53 32.74 -7.23
CA VAL A 15 1.37 32.12 -8.27
C VAL A 15 2.83 31.93 -7.83
N ALA A 16 3.54 31.00 -8.47
CA ALA A 16 4.90 30.61 -8.08
C ALA A 16 5.95 31.73 -8.09
N THR A 17 5.69 32.85 -8.79
CA THR A 17 6.57 34.03 -8.85
C THR A 17 6.15 35.17 -7.93
N GLU A 18 5.14 34.99 -7.08
CA GLU A 18 4.73 36.02 -6.13
C GLU A 18 5.72 36.15 -4.98
N ILE A 19 5.92 37.40 -4.56
CA ILE A 19 6.72 37.75 -3.39
C ILE A 19 6.02 37.28 -2.11
N ASN A 20 6.79 37.08 -1.03
CA ASN A 20 6.27 36.66 0.27
C ASN A 20 5.41 37.75 0.94
N ALA A 21 4.15 37.87 0.52
CA ALA A 21 3.23 38.93 0.95
C ALA A 21 1.95 38.40 1.62
N VAL A 22 1.37 37.30 1.13
CA VAL A 22 0.12 36.76 1.66
C VAL A 22 0.37 35.37 2.24
N ASN A 23 0.10 35.18 3.53
CA ASN A 23 0.19 33.88 4.18
C ASN A 23 -1.13 33.12 4.02
N TYR A 24 -1.30 32.43 2.89
CA TYR A 24 -2.52 31.71 2.56
C TYR A 24 -2.28 30.55 1.60
N VAL A 25 -2.64 29.33 2.02
CA VAL A 25 -2.82 28.18 1.13
C VAL A 25 -4.17 27.57 1.44
N SER A 26 -4.97 27.31 0.40
CA SER A 26 -6.34 26.85 0.60
C SER A 26 -6.37 25.47 1.32
N PRO A 27 -7.31 25.23 2.25
CA PRO A 27 -7.49 23.92 2.87
C PRO A 27 -7.76 22.80 1.85
N ARG A 28 -8.33 23.14 0.70
CA ARG A 28 -8.54 22.19 -0.41
C ARG A 28 -7.21 21.60 -0.91
N SER A 29 -6.20 22.45 -1.11
CA SER A 29 -4.86 22.02 -1.52
C SER A 29 -4.22 21.11 -0.47
N TRP A 30 -4.31 21.47 0.81
CA TRP A 30 -3.77 20.65 1.91
C TRP A 30 -4.46 19.29 2.03
N LEU A 31 -5.79 19.27 2.03
CA LEU A 31 -6.55 18.04 2.16
C LEU A 31 -6.35 17.14 0.95
N SER A 32 -6.44 17.68 -0.27
CA SER A 32 -6.30 16.88 -1.50
C SER A 32 -4.92 16.25 -1.61
N THR A 33 -3.85 17.01 -1.36
CA THR A 33 -2.48 16.49 -1.42
C THR A 33 -2.22 15.45 -0.34
N SER A 34 -2.64 15.71 0.91
CA SER A 34 -2.46 14.76 2.02
C SER A 34 -3.19 13.44 1.76
N HIS A 35 -4.45 13.50 1.31
CA HIS A 35 -5.22 12.29 1.01
C HIS A 35 -4.69 11.54 -0.21
N PHE A 36 -4.16 12.26 -1.22
CA PHE A 36 -3.51 11.62 -2.36
C PHE A 36 -2.27 10.83 -1.92
N VAL A 37 -1.40 11.43 -1.10
CA VAL A 37 -0.20 10.78 -0.56
C VAL A 37 -0.57 9.58 0.33
N LEU A 38 -1.52 9.75 1.24
CA LEU A 38 -2.01 8.66 2.10
C LEU A 38 -2.58 7.50 1.27
N ARG A 39 -3.42 7.80 0.27
CA ARG A 39 -4.02 6.79 -0.60
C ARG A 39 -2.98 6.05 -1.42
N PHE A 40 -1.95 6.72 -1.90
CA PHE A 40 -0.83 6.09 -2.58
C PHE A 40 -0.11 5.08 -1.67
N PHE A 41 0.22 5.46 -0.44
CA PHE A 41 0.88 4.55 0.51
C PHE A 41 -0.03 3.39 0.93
N PHE A 42 -1.33 3.61 1.12
CA PHE A 42 -2.27 2.50 1.38
C PHE A 42 -2.37 1.53 0.21
N PHE A 43 -2.34 2.03 -1.03
CA PHE A 43 -2.33 1.20 -2.23
C PHE A 43 -1.05 0.36 -2.31
N VAL A 44 0.13 0.97 -2.18
CA VAL A 44 1.42 0.26 -2.21
C VAL A 44 1.52 -0.75 -1.06
N GLY A 45 1.13 -0.35 0.16
CA GLY A 45 1.10 -1.24 1.32
C GLY A 45 0.19 -2.44 1.12
N SER A 46 -1.02 -2.22 0.57
CA SER A 46 -1.97 -3.30 0.26
C SER A 46 -1.43 -4.23 -0.81
N PHE A 47 -0.81 -3.69 -1.85
CA PHE A 47 -0.20 -4.48 -2.93
C PHE A 47 0.90 -5.39 -2.38
N VAL A 48 1.82 -4.86 -1.58
CA VAL A 48 2.91 -5.66 -0.99
C VAL A 48 2.36 -6.71 -0.04
N PHE A 49 1.46 -6.35 0.87
CA PHE A 49 0.90 -7.27 1.85
C PHE A 49 0.15 -8.42 1.18
N LEU A 50 -0.65 -8.14 0.15
CA LEU A 50 -1.37 -9.16 -0.61
C LEU A 50 -0.40 -10.14 -1.30
N ASN A 51 0.66 -9.65 -1.92
CA ASN A 51 1.66 -10.51 -2.57
C ASN A 51 2.36 -11.43 -1.56
N VAL A 52 2.75 -10.91 -0.40
CA VAL A 52 3.36 -11.71 0.68
C VAL A 52 2.39 -12.76 1.23
N TYR A 53 1.12 -12.38 1.43
CA TYR A 53 0.07 -13.29 1.86
C TYR A 53 -0.14 -14.44 0.86
N ILE A 54 -0.25 -14.12 -0.43
CA ILE A 54 -0.40 -15.13 -1.50
C ILE A 54 0.83 -16.06 -1.53
N ALA A 55 2.05 -15.51 -1.49
CA ALA A 55 3.27 -16.33 -1.45
C ALA A 55 3.29 -17.28 -0.25
N SER A 56 2.88 -16.79 0.93
CA SER A 56 2.78 -17.60 2.15
C SER A 56 1.75 -18.73 2.01
N LEU A 57 0.60 -18.46 1.40
CA LEU A 57 -0.40 -19.49 1.10
C LEU A 57 0.10 -20.53 0.10
N MET A 58 0.85 -20.11 -0.94
CA MET A 58 1.44 -21.05 -1.91
C MET A 58 2.45 -21.97 -1.22
N LEU A 59 3.30 -21.44 -0.35
CA LEU A 59 4.25 -22.24 0.43
C LEU A 59 3.53 -23.20 1.38
N LEU A 60 2.47 -22.75 2.05
CA LEU A 60 1.66 -23.60 2.90
C LEU A 60 1.03 -24.75 2.10
N ARG A 61 0.52 -24.48 0.89
CA ARG A 61 -0.07 -25.48 -0.01
C ARG A 61 0.96 -26.54 -0.45
N VAL A 62 2.18 -26.14 -0.76
CA VAL A 62 3.25 -27.09 -1.10
C VAL A 62 3.61 -27.95 0.11
N ARG A 63 3.73 -27.35 1.30
CA ARG A 63 4.02 -28.08 2.54
C ARG A 63 2.95 -29.12 2.84
N THR A 64 1.67 -28.78 2.78
CA THR A 64 0.59 -29.74 3.08
C THR A 64 0.50 -30.87 2.05
N ALA A 65 0.76 -30.59 0.76
CA ALA A 65 0.81 -31.62 -0.27
C ALA A 65 1.92 -32.66 0.00
N SER A 66 3.12 -32.21 0.39
CA SER A 66 4.23 -33.11 0.73
C SER A 66 3.91 -34.01 1.94
N VAL A 67 3.24 -33.48 2.96
CA VAL A 67 2.83 -34.24 4.15
C VAL A 67 1.82 -35.32 3.77
N GLN A 68 0.82 -34.99 2.95
CA GLN A 68 -0.19 -35.97 2.50
C GLN A 68 0.44 -37.12 1.71
N GLN A 69 1.43 -36.82 0.85
CA GLN A 69 2.13 -37.85 0.09
C GLN A 69 2.94 -38.79 1.00
N ILE A 70 3.62 -38.24 2.01
CA ILE A 70 4.36 -39.04 3.01
C ILE A 70 3.40 -39.90 3.83
N SER A 71 2.27 -39.35 4.27
CA SER A 71 1.24 -40.11 5.00
C SER A 71 0.67 -41.25 4.17
N PHE A 72 0.43 -41.03 2.87
CA PHE A 72 -0.02 -42.07 1.94
C PHE A 72 1.02 -43.18 1.76
N LEU A 73 2.29 -42.82 1.59
CA LEU A 73 3.39 -43.77 1.46
C LEU A 73 3.57 -44.61 2.73
N ALA A 74 3.48 -43.98 3.90
CA ALA A 74 3.57 -44.64 5.20
C ALA A 74 2.43 -45.66 5.41
N LEU A 75 1.21 -45.31 5.01
CA LEU A 75 0.05 -46.20 5.05
C LEU A 75 0.24 -47.41 4.13
N LEU A 76 0.73 -47.18 2.91
CA LEU A 76 0.99 -48.23 1.94
C LEU A 76 2.04 -49.22 2.49
N THR A 77 3.16 -48.72 3.04
CA THR A 77 4.19 -49.58 3.65
C THR A 77 3.68 -50.38 4.85
N ALA A 78 2.80 -49.80 5.67
CA ALA A 78 2.20 -50.50 6.82
C ALA A 78 1.21 -51.60 6.42
N HIS A 79 0.72 -51.61 5.19
CA HIS A 79 -0.20 -52.64 4.69
C HIS A 79 0.53 -53.85 4.07
N PHE A 80 1.79 -53.69 3.69
CA PHE A 80 2.63 -54.73 3.06
C PHE A 80 3.69 -55.33 4.00
N LEU A 81 3.67 -54.95 5.29
CA LEU A 81 4.51 -55.46 6.38
C LEU A 81 3.62 -56.21 7.39
#